data_AF-A0A501X8N2-F1
#
_entry.id   AF-A0A501X8N2-F1
#
_cell.length_a   1.000
_cell.length_b   1.000
_cell.length_c   1.000
_cell.angle_alpha   90.00
_cell.angle_beta   90.00
_cell.angle_gamma   90.00
#
_symmetry.space_group_name_H-M   'P 1'
#
loop_
_entity.id
_entity.type
_entity.pdbx_description
1 polymer ?
#
loop_
_entity_poly.entity_id
_entity_poly.type
_entity_poly.pdbx_seq_one_letter_code
_entity_poly.pdbx_strand_id
1 'polypeptide(L)'
;MKTITITDKQRMQQYLAQVWDLLEKSYADVSGGLHYNEPAELLIDTQRWRLVLYRGHLIALTLFKAKRGWKLVAMATCRQHGKRARHALQRLICADLPRTWMELSERAERFVLCHCGGHKFLIHASLASSLLDKPVGRSTEDGYHYQRTIAGLLKTKVIVGTPY
;
A
#
# COMPACT_ATOMS: atom_id res chain seq x y z
N MET A 1 21.77 -0.99 -1.74
CA MET A 1 20.34 -0.78 -2.10
C MET A 1 20.11 0.72 -2.17
N LYS A 2 19.38 1.20 -3.16
CA LYS A 2 19.09 2.62 -3.33
C LYS A 2 17.58 2.82 -3.20
N THR A 3 17.16 3.71 -2.32
CA THR A 3 15.75 4.14 -2.25
C THR A 3 15.61 5.41 -3.06
N ILE A 4 14.64 5.46 -3.96
CA ILE A 4 14.29 6.67 -4.71
C ILE A 4 12.84 7.02 -4.43
N THR A 5 12.57 8.32 -4.31
CA THR A 5 11.22 8.87 -4.26
C THR A 5 11.00 9.61 -5.57
N ILE A 6 9.88 9.31 -6.23
CA ILE A 6 9.51 9.90 -7.51
C ILE A 6 8.15 10.57 -7.34
N THR A 7 8.03 11.83 -7.75
CA THR A 7 6.80 12.62 -7.68
C THR A 7 6.41 13.23 -9.03
N ASP A 8 7.29 13.15 -10.03
CA ASP A 8 7.03 13.63 -11.38
C ASP A 8 6.67 12.48 -12.33
N LYS A 9 5.75 12.74 -13.26
CA LYS A 9 5.21 11.72 -14.17
C LYS A 9 6.24 11.20 -15.16
N GLN A 10 7.15 12.05 -15.64
CA GLN A 10 8.17 11.66 -16.61
C GLN A 10 9.08 10.57 -16.03
N ARG A 11 9.52 10.73 -14.78
CA ARG A 11 10.34 9.73 -14.10
C ARG A 11 9.53 8.52 -13.67
N MET A 12 8.25 8.66 -13.31
CA MET A 12 7.38 7.50 -13.08
C MET A 12 7.25 6.64 -14.34
N GLN A 13 7.07 7.26 -15.51
CA GLN A 13 6.99 6.57 -16.81
C GLN A 13 8.21 5.66 -17.05
N GLN A 14 9.41 6.11 -16.67
CA GLN A 14 10.65 5.33 -16.83
C GLN A 14 10.66 4.01 -16.03
N TYR A 15 9.93 3.95 -14.92
CA TYR A 15 9.84 2.76 -14.07
C TYR A 15 8.52 2.00 -14.22
N LEU A 16 7.57 2.52 -15.01
CA LEU A 16 6.20 2.03 -15.06
C LEU A 16 6.13 0.53 -15.35
N ALA A 17 6.86 0.04 -16.35
CA ALA A 17 6.86 -1.37 -16.72
C ALA A 17 7.33 -2.28 -15.56
N GLN A 18 8.41 -1.91 -14.86
CA GLN A 18 8.91 -2.68 -13.71
C GLN A 18 7.97 -2.61 -12.51
N VAL A 19 7.34 -1.46 -12.28
CA VAL A 19 6.36 -1.27 -11.20
C VAL A 19 5.12 -2.11 -11.46
N TRP A 20 4.60 -2.09 -12.69
CA TRP A 20 3.44 -2.86 -13.10
C TRP A 20 3.67 -4.36 -12.95
N ASP A 21 4.74 -4.89 -13.56
CA ASP A 21 5.11 -6.31 -13.49
C ASP A 21 5.23 -6.78 -12.04
N LEU A 22 5.83 -5.96 -11.17
CA LEU A 22 6.01 -6.32 -9.77
C LEU A 22 4.69 -6.31 -8.98
N LEU A 23 3.79 -5.37 -9.28
CA LEU A 23 2.46 -5.29 -8.67
C LEU A 23 1.59 -6.46 -9.10
N GLU A 24 1.48 -6.72 -10.40
CA GLU A 24 0.68 -7.82 -10.95
C GLU A 24 1.08 -9.15 -10.30
N LYS A 25 2.38 -9.47 -10.25
CA LYS A 25 2.91 -10.67 -9.58
C LYS A 25 2.65 -10.71 -8.07
N SER A 26 2.61 -9.56 -7.41
CA SER A 26 2.38 -9.50 -5.96
C SER A 26 0.91 -9.66 -5.59
N TYR A 27 0.01 -9.19 -6.46
CA TYR A 27 -1.44 -9.23 -6.25
C TYR A 27 -2.14 -10.42 -6.92
N ALA A 28 -1.43 -11.23 -7.72
CA ALA A 28 -1.97 -12.44 -8.35
C ALA A 28 -2.66 -13.42 -7.36
N ASP A 29 -2.12 -13.53 -6.13
CA ASP A 29 -2.65 -14.41 -5.07
C ASP A 29 -3.53 -13.66 -4.05
N VAL A 30 -3.86 -12.39 -4.29
CA VAL A 30 -4.67 -11.57 -3.38
C VAL A 30 -6.11 -11.61 -3.86
N SER A 31 -7.06 -11.94 -2.98
CA SER A 31 -8.47 -11.94 -3.34
C SER A 31 -8.91 -10.53 -3.79
N GLY A 32 -9.50 -10.41 -4.97
CA GLY A 32 -9.84 -9.13 -5.59
C GLY A 32 -8.70 -8.43 -6.34
N GLY A 33 -7.50 -9.04 -6.38
CA GLY A 33 -6.41 -8.66 -7.26
C GLY A 33 -5.86 -7.25 -7.05
N LEU A 34 -5.15 -6.78 -8.07
CA LEU A 34 -4.70 -5.40 -8.19
C LEU A 34 -5.91 -4.51 -8.53
N HIS A 35 -6.02 -3.36 -7.88
CA HIS A 35 -7.14 -2.44 -8.13
C HIS A 35 -7.14 -1.85 -9.55
N TYR A 36 -5.96 -1.78 -10.17
CA TYR A 36 -5.72 -1.15 -11.45
C TYR A 36 -5.83 -2.17 -12.57
N ASN A 37 -6.46 -1.80 -13.69
CA ASN A 37 -6.64 -2.66 -14.85
C ASN A 37 -5.47 -2.59 -15.82
N GLU A 38 -4.82 -1.43 -15.90
CA GLU A 38 -3.71 -1.18 -16.82
C GLU A 38 -2.64 -0.26 -16.22
N PRO A 39 -1.38 -0.30 -16.74
CA PRO A 39 -0.30 0.51 -16.21
C PRO A 39 -0.58 2.03 -16.21
N ALA A 40 -1.31 2.52 -17.22
CA ALA A 40 -1.60 3.95 -17.37
C ALA A 40 -2.38 4.51 -16.16
N GLU A 41 -3.28 3.72 -15.58
CA GLU A 41 -4.05 4.11 -14.39
C GLU A 41 -3.14 4.43 -13.20
N LEU A 42 -1.99 3.75 -13.05
CA LEU A 42 -1.04 4.06 -11.98
C LEU A 42 -0.54 5.51 -12.06
N LEU A 43 -0.23 6.00 -13.27
CA LEU A 43 0.28 7.36 -13.47
C LEU A 43 -0.78 8.44 -13.28
N ILE A 44 -2.05 8.07 -13.44
CA ILE A 44 -3.19 8.95 -13.24
C ILE A 44 -3.50 9.05 -11.74
N ASP A 45 -3.61 7.90 -11.07
CA ASP A 45 -4.18 7.82 -9.73
C ASP A 45 -3.18 8.06 -8.59
N THR A 46 -1.88 7.95 -8.88
CA THR A 46 -0.84 8.06 -7.85
C THR A 46 0.07 9.25 -8.11
N GLN A 47 0.56 9.87 -7.04
CA GLN A 47 1.36 11.11 -7.12
C GLN A 47 2.74 10.96 -6.46
N ARG A 48 3.00 9.83 -5.78
CA ARG A 48 4.32 9.56 -5.20
C ARG A 48 4.63 8.08 -5.18
N TRP A 49 5.77 7.71 -5.75
CA TRP A 49 6.30 6.35 -5.72
C TRP A 49 7.56 6.32 -4.87
N ARG A 50 7.68 5.36 -3.96
CA ARG A 50 8.95 5.03 -3.32
C ARG A 50 9.39 3.67 -3.81
N LEU A 51 10.56 3.63 -4.44
CA LEU A 51 11.11 2.45 -5.07
C LEU A 51 12.43 2.09 -4.41
N VAL A 52 12.67 0.80 -4.18
CA VAL A 52 13.97 0.29 -3.73
C VAL A 52 14.62 -0.50 -4.86
N LEU A 53 15.77 -0.03 -5.30
CA LEU A 53 16.59 -0.67 -6.33
C LEU A 53 17.74 -1.46 -5.70
N TYR A 54 18.03 -2.63 -6.27
CA TYR A 54 19.22 -3.42 -5.97
C TYR A 54 19.88 -3.86 -7.27
N ARG A 55 21.13 -3.42 -7.50
CA ARG A 55 21.86 -3.65 -8.76
C ARG A 55 21.05 -3.24 -10.01
N GLY A 56 20.39 -2.09 -9.95
CA GLY A 56 19.55 -1.58 -11.04
C GLY A 56 18.13 -2.14 -11.10
N HIS A 57 17.82 -3.25 -10.41
CA HIS A 57 16.50 -3.88 -10.44
C HIS A 57 15.59 -3.41 -9.32
N LEU A 58 14.31 -3.21 -9.62
CA LEU A 58 13.28 -2.92 -8.63
C LEU A 58 12.98 -4.14 -7.76
N ILE A 59 13.17 -4.00 -6.44
CA ILE A 59 12.98 -5.12 -5.49
C ILE A 59 11.85 -4.89 -4.49
N ALA A 60 11.45 -3.64 -4.25
CA ALA A 60 10.31 -3.30 -3.40
C ALA A 60 9.77 -1.92 -3.79
N LEU A 61 8.47 -1.71 -3.57
CA LEU A 61 7.82 -0.44 -3.84
C LEU A 61 6.65 -0.16 -2.89
N THR A 62 6.33 1.12 -2.77
CA THR A 62 5.07 1.63 -2.21
C THR A 62 4.57 2.79 -3.08
N LEU A 63 3.30 2.76 -3.46
CA LEU A 63 2.64 3.82 -4.24
C LEU A 63 1.67 4.59 -3.36
N PHE A 64 1.64 5.91 -3.53
CA PHE A 64 0.80 6.80 -2.75
C PHE A 64 -0.08 7.67 -3.62
N LYS A 65 -1.25 8.01 -3.09
CA LYS A 65 -2.08 9.09 -3.59
C LYS A 65 -2.43 10.12 -2.53
N ALA A 66 -2.74 11.32 -2.97
CA ALA A 66 -3.25 12.38 -2.10
C ALA A 66 -4.68 12.04 -1.66
N LYS A 67 -4.88 11.76 -0.37
CA LYS A 67 -6.19 11.56 0.25
C LYS A 67 -6.05 11.72 1.77
N ARG A 68 -6.54 12.84 2.33
CA ARG A 68 -6.37 13.19 3.77
C ARG A 68 -4.91 13.02 4.21
N GLY A 69 -4.00 13.72 3.51
CA GLY A 69 -2.57 13.45 3.55
C GLY A 69 -2.16 12.40 2.51
N TRP A 70 -1.15 11.58 2.82
CA TRP A 70 -0.65 10.55 1.90
C TRP A 70 -1.23 9.18 2.22
N LYS A 71 -2.00 8.63 1.28
CA LYS A 71 -2.54 7.28 1.38
C LYS A 71 -1.69 6.31 0.56
N LEU A 72 -1.12 5.28 1.18
CA LEU A 72 -0.51 4.15 0.46
C LEU A 72 -1.63 3.30 -0.15
N VAL A 73 -1.58 3.13 -1.46
CA VAL A 73 -2.60 2.42 -2.24
C VAL A 73 -2.12 1.07 -2.80
N ALA A 74 -0.81 0.91 -2.95
CA ALA A 74 -0.21 -0.35 -3.36
C ALA A 74 1.18 -0.53 -2.78
N MET A 75 1.56 -1.78 -2.50
CA MET A 75 2.91 -2.15 -2.10
C MET A 75 3.27 -3.53 -2.65
N ALA A 76 4.54 -3.74 -2.94
CA ALA A 76 5.01 -5.00 -3.51
C ALA A 76 6.47 -5.29 -3.19
N THR A 77 6.85 -6.56 -3.30
CA THR A 77 8.22 -7.06 -3.11
C THR A 77 8.56 -8.11 -4.16
N CYS A 78 9.76 -8.06 -4.70
CA CYS A 78 10.25 -9.05 -5.65
C CYS A 78 10.57 -10.37 -4.93
N ARG A 79 9.82 -11.43 -5.24
CA ARG A 79 9.96 -12.76 -4.61
C ARG A 79 11.37 -13.33 -4.77
N GLN A 80 12.02 -13.11 -5.92
CA GLN A 80 13.38 -13.58 -6.20
C GLN A 80 14.43 -13.01 -5.23
N HIS A 81 14.17 -11.86 -4.62
CA HIS A 81 15.04 -11.23 -3.63
C HIS A 81 14.62 -11.50 -2.17
N GLY A 82 13.58 -12.31 -1.94
CA GLY A 82 13.20 -12.89 -0.65
C GLY A 82 13.29 -11.94 0.54
N LYS A 83 14.06 -12.33 1.56
CA LYS A 83 14.26 -11.55 2.80
C LYS A 83 14.76 -10.12 2.54
N ARG A 84 15.61 -9.91 1.53
CA ARG A 84 16.15 -8.58 1.20
C ARG A 84 15.03 -7.64 0.73
N ALA A 85 14.16 -8.12 -0.17
CA ALA A 85 13.01 -7.35 -0.63
C ALA A 85 12.01 -7.08 0.51
N ARG A 86 11.76 -8.07 1.37
CA ARG A 86 10.91 -7.92 2.56
C ARG A 86 11.44 -6.85 3.53
N HIS A 87 12.74 -6.88 3.85
CA HIS A 87 13.37 -5.83 4.68
C HIS A 87 13.35 -4.46 4.01
N ALA A 88 13.52 -4.40 2.68
CA ALA A 88 13.41 -3.15 1.94
C ALA A 88 12.00 -2.54 2.07
N LEU A 89 10.94 -3.35 1.89
CA LEU A 89 9.57 -2.88 2.07
C LEU A 89 9.28 -2.48 3.52
N GLN A 90 9.72 -3.28 4.50
CA GLN A 90 9.58 -2.96 5.93
C GLN A 90 10.17 -1.57 6.23
N ARG A 91 11.38 -1.29 5.73
CA ARG A 91 12.02 0.03 5.91
C ARG A 91 11.23 1.19 5.29
N LEU A 92 10.61 0.99 4.13
CA LEU A 92 9.74 2.00 3.53
C LEU A 92 8.56 2.30 4.45
N ILE A 93 7.82 1.25 4.84
CA ILE A 93 6.60 1.38 5.65
C ILE A 93 6.90 1.96 7.03
N CYS A 94 7.92 1.47 7.74
CA CYS A 94 8.30 2.01 9.05
C CYS A 94 8.61 3.52 8.99
N ALA A 95 9.24 3.99 7.91
CA ALA A 95 9.55 5.39 7.73
C ALA A 95 8.31 6.24 7.37
N ASP A 96 7.30 5.63 6.74
CA ASP A 96 6.12 6.33 6.23
C ASP A 96 4.93 6.33 7.21
N LEU A 97 4.80 5.34 8.11
CA LEU A 97 3.68 5.25 9.07
C LEU A 97 3.41 6.54 9.87
N PRO A 98 4.41 7.30 10.33
CA PRO A 98 4.17 8.54 11.05
C PRO A 98 3.60 9.70 10.21
N ARG A 99 3.52 9.58 8.88
CA ARG A 99 3.15 10.68 7.96
C ARG A 99 2.24 10.25 6.80
N THR A 100 1.80 9.00 6.83
CA THR A 100 1.00 8.38 5.79
C THR A 100 0.05 7.38 6.42
N TRP A 101 -0.99 6.99 5.70
CA TRP A 101 -1.93 5.97 6.17
C TRP A 101 -2.28 4.99 5.04
N MET A 102 -2.85 3.86 5.41
CA MET A 102 -3.20 2.79 4.47
C MET A 102 -4.34 1.92 4.97
N GLU A 103 -5.06 1.32 4.03
CA GLU A 103 -6.04 0.26 4.32
C GLU A 103 -5.39 -1.11 4.09
N LEU A 104 -5.48 -2.00 5.07
CA LEU A 104 -4.85 -3.32 5.02
C LEU A 104 -5.88 -4.43 5.20
N SER A 105 -5.54 -5.62 4.71
CA SER A 105 -6.21 -6.89 5.00
C SER A 105 -5.22 -8.04 4.83
N GLU A 106 -5.59 -9.22 5.31
CA GLU A 106 -4.91 -10.48 4.99
C GLU A 106 -3.38 -10.41 5.29
N ARG A 107 -2.54 -10.84 4.33
CA ARG A 107 -1.08 -10.88 4.48
C ARG A 107 -0.46 -9.49 4.68
N ALA A 108 -1.04 -8.48 4.06
CA ALA A 108 -0.56 -7.10 4.15
C ALA A 108 -0.72 -6.55 5.57
N GLU A 109 -1.88 -6.79 6.18
CA GLU A 109 -2.17 -6.43 7.57
C GLU A 109 -1.19 -7.09 8.53
N ARG A 110 -1.08 -8.43 8.46
CA ARG A 110 -0.14 -9.18 9.30
C ARG A 110 1.29 -8.66 9.16
N PHE A 111 1.71 -8.33 7.93
CA PHE A 111 3.04 -7.81 7.69
C PHE A 111 3.28 -6.47 8.39
N VAL A 112 2.35 -5.52 8.25
CA VAL A 112 2.52 -4.17 8.79
C VAL A 112 2.37 -4.15 10.32
N LEU A 113 1.39 -4.87 10.87
CA LEU A 113 1.17 -4.91 12.32
C LEU A 113 2.32 -5.62 13.05
N CYS A 114 2.77 -6.78 12.55
CA CYS A 114 3.78 -7.60 13.23
C CYS A 114 5.22 -7.15 12.96
N HIS A 115 5.51 -6.53 11.81
CA HIS A 115 6.90 -6.23 11.43
C HIS A 115 7.20 -4.75 11.22
N CYS A 116 6.19 -3.92 10.97
CA CYS A 116 6.41 -2.50 10.68
C CYS A 116 6.01 -1.59 11.84
N GLY A 117 5.55 -2.14 12.97
CA GLY A 117 5.08 -1.36 14.12
C GLY A 117 3.70 -0.74 13.91
N GLY A 118 2.92 -1.25 12.95
CA GLY A 118 1.60 -0.71 12.62
C GLY A 118 0.60 -0.67 13.79
N HIS A 119 0.77 -1.54 14.79
CA HIS A 119 -0.05 -1.55 16.00
C HIS A 119 -0.04 -0.22 16.78
N LYS A 120 1.04 0.57 16.65
CA LYS A 120 1.14 1.90 17.28
C LYS A 120 0.37 2.99 16.54
N PHE A 121 -0.12 2.69 15.35
CA PHE A 121 -0.77 3.62 14.44
C PHE A 121 -2.15 3.10 14.01
N LEU A 122 -2.77 2.23 14.80
CA LEU A 122 -4.12 1.75 14.52
C LEU A 122 -5.11 2.92 14.59
N ILE A 123 -5.98 3.00 13.59
CA ILE A 123 -7.05 4.00 13.54
C ILE A 123 -8.37 3.30 13.76
N HIS A 124 -9.15 3.79 14.72
CA HIS A 124 -10.45 3.24 15.05
C HIS A 124 -11.39 3.28 13.84
N ALA A 125 -12.18 2.22 13.64
CA ALA A 125 -13.05 2.00 12.50
C ALA A 125 -14.10 3.11 12.30
N SER A 126 -14.49 3.80 13.38
CA SER A 126 -15.40 4.94 13.33
C SER A 126 -14.91 6.09 12.42
N LEU A 127 -13.61 6.20 12.19
CA LEU A 127 -13.02 7.21 11.31
C LEU A 127 -12.94 6.77 9.85
N ALA A 128 -13.16 5.48 9.55
CA ALA A 128 -12.94 4.91 8.22
C ALA A 128 -13.81 5.56 7.15
N SER A 129 -15.11 5.78 7.42
CA SER A 129 -16.02 6.42 6.47
C SER A 129 -15.54 7.81 6.05
N SER A 130 -15.10 8.60 7.03
CA SER A 130 -14.58 9.97 6.83
C SER A 130 -13.25 9.98 6.07
N LEU A 131 -12.31 9.10 6.43
CA LEU A 131 -11.02 9.00 5.73
C LEU A 131 -11.16 8.51 4.29
N LEU A 132 -12.19 7.71 4.02
CA LEU A 132 -12.44 7.10 2.72
C LEU A 132 -13.40 7.91 1.85
N ASP A 133 -14.10 8.89 2.41
CA ASP A 133 -15.23 9.59 1.80
C ASP A 133 -16.21 8.59 1.15
N LYS A 134 -16.47 7.47 1.84
CA LYS A 134 -17.29 6.35 1.37
C LYS A 134 -17.97 5.66 2.55
N PRO A 135 -19.21 5.17 2.39
CA PRO A 135 -19.83 4.35 3.42
C PRO A 135 -18.99 3.09 3.67
N VAL A 136 -18.87 2.73 4.95
CA VAL A 136 -18.28 1.47 5.39
C VAL A 136 -19.33 0.67 6.16
N GLY A 137 -19.23 -0.65 6.09
CA GLY A 137 -20.06 -1.57 6.86
C GLY A 137 -19.72 -1.53 8.35
N ARG A 138 -20.38 -2.41 9.11
CA ARG A 138 -20.23 -2.49 10.56
C ARG A 138 -18.77 -2.74 10.96
N SER A 139 -18.37 -2.13 12.07
CA SER A 139 -17.14 -2.47 12.78
C SER A 139 -17.25 -3.88 13.35
N THR A 140 -16.13 -4.61 13.43
CA THR A 140 -16.02 -5.80 14.28
C THR A 140 -15.98 -5.39 15.75
N GLU A 141 -16.02 -6.38 16.64
CA GLU A 141 -15.97 -6.17 18.10
C GLU A 141 -14.67 -5.51 18.59
N ASP A 142 -13.57 -5.58 17.84
CA ASP A 142 -12.29 -4.99 18.22
C ASP A 142 -12.19 -3.47 18.03
N GLY A 143 -13.18 -2.85 17.37
CA GLY A 143 -13.24 -1.41 17.13
C GLY A 143 -12.31 -0.88 16.04
N TYR A 144 -11.44 -1.70 15.45
CA TYR A 144 -10.47 -1.30 14.42
C TYR A 144 -10.80 -1.86 13.03
N HIS A 145 -11.33 -3.08 12.96
CA HIS A 145 -11.72 -3.65 11.68
C HIS A 145 -13.13 -3.23 11.27
N TYR A 146 -13.29 -3.00 9.96
CA TYR A 146 -14.57 -2.69 9.33
C TYR A 146 -14.70 -3.48 8.03
N GLN A 147 -15.93 -3.64 7.56
CA GLN A 147 -16.21 -4.30 6.30
C GLN A 147 -16.47 -3.28 5.19
N ARG A 148 -16.03 -3.57 3.96
CA ARG A 148 -16.51 -2.87 2.77
C ARG A 148 -16.37 -3.70 1.51
N THR A 149 -17.15 -3.38 0.49
CA THR A 149 -17.05 -4.00 -0.83
C THR A 149 -15.93 -3.36 -1.65
N ILE A 150 -15.04 -4.18 -2.20
CA ILE A 150 -13.95 -3.77 -3.12
C ILE A 150 -13.97 -4.75 -4.28
N ALA A 151 -14.08 -4.23 -5.52
CA ALA A 151 -14.17 -5.06 -6.73
C ALA A 151 -15.24 -6.17 -6.61
N GLY A 152 -16.42 -5.83 -6.07
CA GLY A 152 -17.52 -6.79 -5.86
C GLY A 152 -17.36 -7.73 -4.66
N LEU A 153 -16.22 -7.72 -3.97
CA LEU A 153 -15.94 -8.62 -2.84
C LEU A 153 -16.05 -7.89 -1.50
N LEU A 154 -16.79 -8.48 -0.56
CA LEU A 154 -16.81 -8.01 0.82
C LEU A 154 -15.47 -8.33 1.49
N LYS A 155 -14.76 -7.30 1.95
CA LYS A 155 -13.47 -7.46 2.64
C LYS A 155 -13.51 -6.83 4.02
N THR A 156 -12.93 -7.53 4.99
CA THR A 156 -12.54 -6.95 6.29
C THR A 156 -11.25 -6.16 6.11
N LYS A 157 -11.22 -4.94 6.65
CA LYS A 157 -10.13 -3.99 6.52
C LYS A 157 -9.80 -3.37 7.86
N VAL A 158 -8.54 -2.95 8.02
CA VAL A 158 -8.08 -2.08 9.11
C VAL A 158 -7.34 -0.89 8.53
N ILE A 159 -7.42 0.26 9.19
CA ILE A 159 -6.63 1.44 8.83
C ILE A 159 -5.47 1.58 9.80
N VAL A 160 -4.27 1.78 9.25
CA VAL A 160 -3.07 2.10 10.02
C VAL A 160 -2.36 3.32 9.45
N GLY A 161 -1.73 4.09 10.33
CA GLY A 161 -0.89 5.23 9.99
C GLY A 161 -1.37 6.55 10.59
N THR A 162 -0.93 7.65 10.02
CA THR A 162 -1.22 9.01 10.47
C THR A 162 -1.79 9.80 9.30
N PRO A 163 -3.14 9.95 9.20
CA PRO A 163 -3.75 10.89 8.28
C PRO A 163 -3.45 12.32 8.74
N TYR A 164 -3.50 13.27 7.81
CA TYR A 164 -3.24 14.72 7.98
C TYR A 164 -1.77 15.16 7.98
#